data_AF-A0A6M1SHY7-F1
#
_entry.id   AF-A0A6M1SHY7-F1
#
_cell.length_a   1.000
_cell.length_b   1.000
_cell.length_c   1.000
_cell.angle_alpha   90.00
_cell.angle_beta   90.00
_cell.angle_gamma   90.00
#
_symmetry.space_group_name_H-M   'P 1'
#
loop_
_entity.id
_entity.type
_entity.pdbx_description
1 polymer ?
#
loop_
_entity_poly.entity_id
_entity_poly.type
_entity_poly.pdbx_seq_one_letter_code
_entity_poly.pdbx_strand_id
1 'polypeptide(L)'
;LKPRVEALLEVPRSDDVQPLPQAAKLHWLPRDAEPDYQHGELLMRALRDIDLHKEIQALGGTGMPGVTNDEYDDEDGPLWEPATLDDSAPFYAWIAAETKVAMRLRRYLVNELGLPKQYVTSMGYWRQGKANG
;
A
#
# COMPACT_ATOMS: atom_id res chain seq x y z
N LEU A 1 -15.88 0.11 18.77
CA LEU A 1 -16.45 0.03 17.40
C LEU A 1 -15.51 -0.80 16.55
N LYS A 2 -16.00 -1.57 15.57
CA LYS A 2 -15.11 -2.23 14.60
C LYS A 2 -14.44 -1.15 13.72
N PRO A 3 -13.15 -1.28 13.39
CA PRO A 3 -12.49 -0.32 12.50
C PRO A 3 -13.14 -0.35 11.12
N ARG A 4 -13.20 0.81 10.46
CA ARG A 4 -13.62 0.90 9.06
C ARG A 4 -12.43 0.48 8.21
N VAL A 5 -12.59 -0.58 7.42
CA VAL A 5 -11.53 -1.12 6.55
C VAL A 5 -11.90 -0.88 5.09
N GLU A 6 -10.94 -0.37 4.33
CA GLU A 6 -10.96 -0.29 2.88
C GLU A 6 -9.76 -1.06 2.34
N ALA A 7 -9.99 -2.00 1.42
CA ALA A 7 -8.96 -2.89 0.89
C ALA A 7 -8.92 -2.84 -0.64
N LEU A 8 -7.72 -2.68 -1.18
CA LEU A 8 -7.43 -2.73 -2.61
C LEU A 8 -6.75 -4.06 -2.92
N LEU A 9 -7.32 -4.85 -3.83
CA LEU A 9 -6.90 -6.21 -4.14
C LEU A 9 -6.69 -6.35 -5.64
N GLU A 10 -5.43 -6.34 -6.08
CA GLU A 10 -5.07 -6.53 -7.49
C GLU A 10 -4.88 -8.01 -7.81
N VAL A 11 -5.60 -8.49 -8.82
CA VAL A 11 -5.66 -9.91 -9.20
C VAL A 11 -5.33 -10.09 -10.69
N PRO A 12 -4.77 -11.24 -11.11
CA PRO A 12 -4.44 -11.47 -12.51
C PRO A 12 -5.63 -11.34 -13.45
N ARG A 13 -6.76 -11.95 -13.10
CA ARG A 13 -7.95 -12.02 -13.95
C ARG A 13 -9.23 -11.66 -13.22
N SER A 14 -10.23 -11.27 -13.98
CA SER A 14 -11.58 -10.97 -13.44
C SER A 14 -12.22 -12.18 -12.78
N ASP A 15 -11.87 -13.40 -13.22
CA ASP A 15 -12.32 -14.66 -12.63
C ASP A 15 -11.65 -14.99 -11.28
N ASP A 16 -10.56 -14.31 -10.93
CA ASP A 16 -9.87 -14.51 -9.64
C ASP A 16 -10.57 -13.77 -8.48
N VAL A 17 -11.56 -12.92 -8.78
CA VAL A 17 -12.35 -12.18 -7.79
C VAL A 17 -13.12 -13.15 -6.89
N GLN A 18 -12.91 -13.04 -5.57
CA GLN A 18 -13.54 -13.92 -4.59
C GLN A 18 -14.71 -13.23 -3.86
N PRO A 19 -15.82 -13.94 -3.60
CA PRO A 19 -16.85 -13.46 -2.69
C PRO A 19 -16.33 -13.48 -1.26
N LEU A 20 -16.01 -12.31 -0.71
CA LEU A 20 -15.61 -12.15 0.69
C LEU A 20 -16.75 -11.55 1.51
N PRO A 21 -16.86 -11.89 2.81
CA PRO A 21 -17.85 -11.29 3.70
C PRO A 21 -17.72 -9.76 3.73
N GLN A 22 -18.85 -9.07 3.85
CA GLN A 22 -18.92 -7.60 3.83
C GLN A 22 -18.47 -6.98 5.16
N ALA A 23 -17.24 -7.31 5.58
CA ALA A 23 -16.57 -6.76 6.74
C ALA A 23 -15.75 -5.49 6.41
N ALA A 24 -15.52 -5.22 5.12
CA ALA A 24 -14.73 -4.12 4.61
C ALA A 24 -15.29 -3.60 3.27
N LYS A 25 -14.89 -2.38 2.89
CA LYS A 25 -15.07 -1.86 1.53
C LYS A 25 -13.97 -2.45 0.65
N LEU A 26 -14.34 -3.38 -0.22
CA LEU A 26 -13.39 -4.13 -1.05
C LEU A 26 -13.37 -3.56 -2.48
N HIS A 27 -12.18 -3.34 -3.01
CA HIS A 27 -11.93 -2.98 -4.40
C HIS A 27 -11.11 -4.08 -5.04
N TRP A 28 -11.74 -4.87 -5.91
CA TRP A 28 -11.05 -5.83 -6.75
C TRP A 28 -10.56 -5.13 -8.02
N LEU A 29 -9.30 -5.32 -8.35
CA LEU A 29 -8.62 -4.67 -9.47
C LEU A 29 -8.05 -5.74 -10.41
N PRO A 30 -8.89 -6.34 -11.29
CA PRO A 30 -8.43 -7.32 -12.26
C PRO A 30 -7.51 -6.68 -13.29
N ARG A 31 -6.33 -7.27 -13.47
CA ARG A 31 -5.35 -6.74 -14.41
C ARG A 31 -5.75 -6.97 -15.87
N ASP A 32 -6.49 -8.04 -16.17
CA ASP A 32 -7.02 -8.34 -17.50
C ASP A 32 -8.14 -7.40 -18.00
N ALA A 33 -8.60 -6.46 -17.16
CA ALA A 33 -9.55 -5.44 -17.57
C ALA A 33 -8.92 -4.35 -18.47
N GLU A 34 -7.59 -4.21 -18.47
CA GLU A 34 -6.84 -3.26 -19.31
C GLU A 34 -5.75 -3.98 -20.12
N PRO A 35 -5.49 -3.59 -21.39
CA PRO A 35 -4.33 -4.08 -22.14
C PRO A 35 -3.01 -3.54 -21.55
N ASP A 36 -1.94 -4.35 -21.63
CA ASP A 36 -0.55 -3.96 -21.28
C ASP A 36 -0.35 -3.42 -19.84
N TYR A 37 -0.97 -4.07 -18.86
CA TYR A 37 -0.83 -3.68 -17.46
C TYR A 37 0.58 -3.96 -16.90
N GLN A 38 1.03 -3.08 -16.00
CA GLN A 38 2.20 -3.33 -15.14
C GLN A 38 1.71 -3.64 -13.72
N HIS A 39 2.43 -4.52 -13.02
CA HIS A 39 2.10 -4.86 -11.63
C HIS A 39 2.00 -3.59 -10.77
N GLY A 40 0.94 -3.50 -9.99
CA GLY A 40 0.72 -2.42 -9.03
C GLY A 40 0.31 -1.08 -9.63
N GLU A 41 0.09 -0.96 -10.94
CA GLU A 41 -0.43 0.28 -11.54
C GLU A 41 -1.88 0.52 -11.13
N LEU A 42 -2.70 -0.53 -11.14
CA LEU A 42 -4.09 -0.43 -10.72
C LEU A 42 -4.18 -0.12 -9.22
N LEU A 43 -3.36 -0.77 -8.39
CA LEU A 43 -3.24 -0.41 -6.97
C LEU A 43 -2.87 1.06 -6.78
N MET A 44 -1.92 1.56 -7.58
CA MET A 44 -1.46 2.95 -7.42
C MET A 44 -2.54 3.97 -7.81
N ARG A 45 -3.25 3.72 -8.92
CA ARG A 45 -4.39 4.56 -9.33
C ARG A 45 -5.48 4.55 -8.26
N ALA A 46 -5.91 3.37 -7.83
CA ALA A 46 -6.94 3.22 -6.82
C ALA A 46 -6.55 3.86 -5.48
N LEU A 47 -5.27 3.78 -5.08
CA LEU A 47 -4.78 4.44 -3.88
C LEU A 47 -4.79 5.97 -4.00
N ARG A 48 -4.47 6.52 -5.18
CA ARG A 48 -4.55 7.97 -5.45
C ARG A 48 -5.98 8.51 -5.44
N ASP A 49 -6.97 7.66 -5.72
CA ASP A 49 -8.39 8.03 -5.68
C ASP A 49 -8.96 8.07 -4.25
N ILE A 50 -8.23 7.55 -3.25
CA ILE A 50 -8.62 7.62 -1.84
C ILE A 50 -8.09 8.93 -1.24
N ASP A 51 -9.01 9.82 -0.85
CA ASP A 51 -8.66 11.02 -0.09
C ASP A 51 -8.33 10.66 1.37
N LEU A 52 -7.03 10.60 1.67
CA LEU A 52 -6.49 10.37 3.02
C LEU A 52 -6.08 11.67 3.72
N HIS A 53 -6.37 12.85 3.15
CA HIS A 53 -5.81 14.11 3.64
C HIS A 53 -6.23 14.39 5.08
N LYS A 54 -7.51 14.17 5.42
CA LYS A 54 -8.04 14.42 6.76
C LYS A 54 -7.43 13.48 7.80
N GLU A 55 -7.34 12.20 7.48
CA GLU A 55 -6.72 11.19 8.32
C GLU A 55 -5.26 11.56 8.57
N ILE A 56 -4.47 11.80 7.52
CA ILE A 56 -3.05 12.13 7.65
C ILE A 56 -2.84 13.39 8.49
N GLN A 57 -3.63 14.45 8.28
CA GLN A 57 -3.58 15.66 9.09
C GLN A 57 -3.87 15.37 10.57
N ALA A 58 -4.87 14.54 10.87
CA ALA A 58 -5.21 14.14 12.25
C ALA A 58 -4.10 13.34 12.92
N LEU A 59 -3.26 12.65 12.15
CA LEU A 59 -2.09 11.90 12.64
C LEU A 59 -0.83 12.78 12.79
N GLY A 60 -0.90 14.08 12.47
CA GLY A 60 0.23 15.00 12.47
C GLY A 60 1.15 14.86 11.26
N GLY A 61 0.68 14.20 10.19
CA GLY A 61 1.41 14.10 8.93
C GLY A 61 1.42 15.43 8.18
N THR A 62 2.59 15.84 7.71
CA THR A 62 2.74 17.06 6.91
C THR A 62 2.89 16.68 5.45
N GLY A 63 1.91 17.02 4.61
CA GLY A 63 1.96 16.81 3.15
C GLY A 63 2.93 17.75 2.42
N MET A 64 3.96 18.26 3.10
CA MET A 64 5.06 18.92 2.42
C MET A 64 5.99 17.84 1.90
N PRO A 65 6.44 17.90 0.63
CA PRO A 65 7.52 17.05 0.13
C PRO A 65 8.82 17.48 0.82
N GLY A 66 8.95 17.11 2.09
CA GLY A 66 10.13 17.25 2.90
C GLY A 66 10.99 16.03 2.67
N VAL A 67 12.28 16.26 2.44
CA VAL A 67 13.33 15.27 2.28
C VAL A 67 13.36 14.34 3.50
N THR A 68 12.52 13.31 3.51
CA THR A 68 12.77 12.15 4.33
C THR A 68 13.89 11.41 3.62
N ASN A 69 15.10 11.55 4.14
CA ASN A 69 16.18 10.58 3.89
C ASN A 69 15.74 9.26 4.53
N ASP A 70 14.76 8.57 3.95
CA ASP A 70 14.65 7.15 4.19
C ASP A 70 15.85 6.54 3.45
N GLU A 71 16.91 6.24 4.20
CA GLU A 71 18.19 5.66 3.79
C GLU A 71 18.07 4.28 3.11
N TYR A 72 16.87 3.87 2.73
CA TYR A 72 16.56 2.54 2.21
C TYR A 72 16.04 2.65 0.77
N ASP A 73 16.84 3.28 -0.09
CA ASP A 73 16.81 3.01 -1.53
C ASP A 73 17.71 1.80 -1.86
N ASP A 74 17.76 0.81 -0.95
CA ASP A 74 18.37 -0.47 -1.24
C ASP A 74 17.41 -1.23 -2.14
N GLU A 75 17.45 -0.90 -3.43
CA GLU A 75 16.58 -1.43 -4.48
C GLU A 75 16.63 -2.97 -4.56
N ASP A 76 17.65 -3.58 -3.95
CA ASP A 76 17.91 -5.01 -3.91
C ASP A 76 17.61 -5.71 -2.57
N GLY A 77 17.29 -4.96 -1.51
CA GLY A 77 16.95 -5.50 -0.19
C GLY A 77 15.50 -6.00 -0.06
N PRO A 78 15.22 -6.99 0.81
CA PRO A 78 13.85 -7.37 1.13
C PRO A 78 13.15 -6.22 1.88
N LEU A 79 12.08 -5.66 1.29
CA LEU A 79 11.23 -4.69 1.98
C LEU A 79 10.38 -5.44 3.03
N TRP A 80 10.80 -5.39 4.29
CA TRP A 80 9.97 -5.80 5.43
C TRP A 80 10.04 -4.74 6.51
N GLU A 81 9.11 -3.80 6.45
CA GLU A 81 9.08 -2.65 7.34
C GLU A 81 7.75 -2.63 8.09
N PRO A 82 7.72 -3.10 9.35
CA PRO A 82 6.53 -3.02 10.17
C PRO A 82 6.29 -1.58 10.65
N ALA A 83 5.02 -1.22 10.77
CA ALA A 83 4.59 -0.12 11.62
C ALA A 83 5.04 -0.35 13.07
N THR A 84 5.21 0.73 13.83
CA THR A 84 5.73 0.66 15.20
C THR A 84 4.68 0.98 16.26
N LEU A 85 3.46 1.33 15.86
CA LEU A 85 2.34 1.59 16.77
C LEU A 85 1.57 0.31 17.09
N ASP A 86 0.92 0.30 18.25
CA ASP A 86 0.07 -0.80 18.69
C ASP A 86 -1.36 -0.73 18.11
N ASP A 87 -2.19 -1.71 18.47
CA ASP A 87 -3.58 -1.85 17.99
C ASP A 87 -4.52 -0.70 18.41
N SER A 88 -4.06 0.25 19.24
CA SER A 88 -4.81 1.45 19.59
C SER A 88 -4.67 2.59 18.57
N ALA A 89 -3.81 2.41 17.56
CA ALA A 89 -3.61 3.40 16.51
C ALA A 89 -4.93 3.76 15.80
N PRO A 90 -5.26 5.05 15.65
CA PRO A 90 -6.51 5.47 15.00
C PRO A 90 -6.56 5.21 13.49
N PHE A 91 -5.41 4.91 12.88
CA PHE A 91 -5.25 4.59 11.48
C PHE A 91 -4.16 3.55 11.31
N TYR A 92 -4.23 2.74 10.25
CA TYR A 92 -3.19 1.78 9.92
C TYR A 92 -3.23 1.47 8.42
N ALA A 93 -2.08 1.54 7.75
CA ALA A 93 -1.92 1.11 6.38
C ALA A 93 -1.05 -0.15 6.31
N TRP A 94 -1.48 -1.12 5.50
CA TRP A 94 -0.79 -2.38 5.31
C TRP A 94 -0.61 -2.65 3.82
N ILE A 95 0.62 -2.89 3.41
CA ILE A 95 1.00 -3.16 2.03
C ILE A 95 1.69 -4.52 1.98
N ALA A 96 1.13 -5.43 1.18
CA ALA A 96 1.82 -6.65 0.75
C ALA A 96 1.66 -6.79 -0.76
N ALA A 97 2.78 -6.75 -1.47
CA ALA A 97 2.78 -6.80 -2.94
C ALA A 97 4.11 -7.35 -3.46
N GLU A 98 4.31 -7.29 -4.77
CA GLU A 98 5.63 -7.40 -5.38
C GLU A 98 6.56 -6.31 -4.79
N THR A 99 7.85 -6.60 -4.60
CA THR A 99 8.80 -5.72 -3.90
C THR A 99 8.81 -4.29 -4.42
N LYS A 100 8.96 -4.07 -5.74
CA LYS A 100 9.00 -2.72 -6.32
C LYS A 100 7.65 -2.02 -6.20
N VAL A 101 6.55 -2.75 -6.35
CA VAL A 101 5.20 -2.23 -6.12
C VAL A 101 5.04 -1.76 -4.68
N ALA A 102 5.40 -2.59 -3.70
CA ALA A 102 5.29 -2.26 -2.28
C ALA A 102 6.11 -1.02 -1.91
N MET A 103 7.34 -0.91 -2.43
CA MET A 103 8.19 0.28 -2.26
C MET A 103 7.54 1.53 -2.85
N ARG A 104 6.98 1.45 -4.06
CA ARG A 104 6.31 2.58 -4.72
C ARG A 104 5.07 3.05 -3.96
N LEU A 105 4.22 2.12 -3.51
CA LEU A 105 3.03 2.44 -2.71
C LEU A 105 3.41 3.08 -1.37
N ARG A 106 4.44 2.55 -0.69
CA ARG A 106 4.95 3.14 0.56
C ARG A 106 5.49 4.55 0.35
N ARG A 107 6.31 4.74 -0.69
CA ARG A 107 6.86 6.06 -1.04
C ARG A 107 5.76 7.07 -1.30
N TYR A 108 4.69 6.67 -1.99
CA TYR A 108 3.53 7.54 -2.19
C TYR A 108 2.86 7.92 -0.86
N LEU A 109 2.56 6.95 0.00
CA LEU A 109 1.93 7.23 1.30
C LEU A 109 2.79 8.11 2.22
N VAL A 110 4.06 7.75 2.39
CA VAL A 110 4.93 8.38 3.38
C VAL A 110 5.52 9.68 2.86
N ASN A 111 6.07 9.68 1.64
CA ASN A 111 6.84 10.81 1.12
C ASN A 111 5.97 11.80 0.34
N GLU A 112 5.01 11.31 -0.46
CA GLU A 112 4.12 12.20 -1.23
C GLU A 112 2.93 12.69 -0.38
N LEU A 113 2.24 11.81 0.35
CA LEU A 113 1.09 12.18 1.17
C LEU A 113 1.46 12.62 2.59
N GLY A 114 2.66 12.31 3.07
CA GLY A 114 3.11 12.71 4.41
C GLY A 114 2.59 11.84 5.55
N LEU A 115 2.14 10.61 5.27
CA LEU A 115 1.68 9.68 6.30
C LEU A 115 2.86 9.28 7.21
N PRO A 116 2.79 9.48 8.55
CA PRO A 116 3.91 9.12 9.41
C PRO A 116 4.21 7.62 9.35
N LYS A 117 5.47 7.26 9.10
CA LYS A 117 5.88 5.85 8.82
C LYS A 117 5.51 4.84 9.91
N GLN A 118 5.35 5.29 11.15
CA GLN A 118 4.89 4.48 12.28
C GLN A 118 3.48 3.89 12.12
N TYR A 119 2.69 4.39 11.15
CA TYR A 119 1.35 3.90 10.80
C TYR A 119 1.33 2.96 9.59
N VAL A 120 2.48 2.63 8.97
CA VAL A 120 2.53 1.89 7.71
C VAL A 120 3.41 0.66 7.81
N THR A 121 2.81 -0.50 7.62
CA THR A 121 3.53 -1.75 7.37
C THR A 121 3.67 -1.98 5.86
N SER A 122 4.85 -2.35 5.39
CA SER A 122 5.12 -2.64 3.99
C SER A 122 5.98 -3.90 3.82
N MET A 123 5.51 -4.83 3.00
CA MET A 123 6.12 -6.13 2.77
C MET A 123 6.21 -6.44 1.27
N GLY A 124 7.43 -6.61 0.76
CA GLY A 124 7.71 -7.13 -0.57
C GLY A 124 7.71 -8.66 -0.56
N TYR A 125 6.58 -9.27 -0.90
CA TYR A 125 6.34 -10.72 -0.74
C TYR A 125 7.07 -11.57 -1.80
N TRP A 126 7.26 -11.02 -2.99
CA TRP A 126 7.96 -11.65 -4.11
C TRP A 126 8.56 -10.56 -5.01
N ARG A 127 9.50 -10.91 -5.89
CA ARG A 127 10.10 -9.97 -6.84
C ARG A 127 10.07 -10.53 -8.25
N GLN A 128 9.65 -9.73 -9.22
CA GLN A 128 9.65 -10.16 -10.62
C GLN A 128 11.09 -10.44 -11.08
N GLY A 129 11.31 -11.61 -11.69
CA GLY A 129 12.62 -12.01 -12.19
C GLY A 129 13.59 -12.56 -11.13
N LYS A 130 13.20 -12.67 -9.86
CA LYS A 130 13.96 -13.39 -8.83
C LYS A 130 13.09 -14.52 -8.25
N ALA A 131 13.62 -15.74 -8.20
CA ALA A 131 13.03 -16.80 -7.39
C ALA A 131 13.54 -16.67 -5.95
N ASN A 132 12.68 -16.97 -4.97
CA ASN A 132 13.13 -17.15 -3.60
C ASN A 132 13.94 -18.45 -3.57
N GLY A 133 15.27 -18.33 -3.56
CA GLY A 133 16.21 -19.45 -3.49
C GLY A 133 16.26 -20.10 -2.11
#